data_AF-A0A8I6YUI9-F1
#
_entry.id   AF-A0A8I6YUI9-F1
#
_cell.length_a   1.000
_cell.length_b   1.000
_cell.length_c   1.000
_cell.angle_alpha   90.00
_cell.angle_beta   90.00
_cell.angle_gamma   90.00
#
_symmetry.space_group_name_H-M   'P 1'
#
loop_
_entity.id
_entity.type
_entity.pdbx_description
1 polymer ?
#
loop_
_entity_poly.entity_id
_entity_poly.type
_entity_poly.pdbx_seq_one_letter_code
_entity_poly.pdbx_strand_id
1 'polypeptide(L)'
;MDIKWYPTFSKLKTLLLGHWCMDDDFYGLIYFLKNSPILERFTLELYKPFEHAYGIMSGTYQPKDQVLVSKHLKAFEINHVRDDKWIHLLLKVLASHGVHSELIKFVEKYHS
;
A
#
# COMPACT_ATOMS: atom_id res chain seq x y z
N MET A 1 9.08 -27.96 9.45
CA MET A 1 8.39 -27.09 8.48
C MET A 1 7.41 -26.24 9.27
N ASP A 2 7.76 -24.99 9.56
CA ASP A 2 6.81 -24.05 10.17
C ASP A 2 5.84 -23.57 9.10
N ILE A 3 4.59 -24.00 9.19
CA ILE A 3 3.50 -23.42 8.41
C ILE A 3 3.28 -22.02 8.99
N LYS A 4 3.89 -21.00 8.36
CA LYS A 4 3.58 -19.61 8.68
C LYS A 4 2.08 -19.39 8.45
N TRP A 5 1.33 -19.31 9.54
CA TRP A 5 -0.10 -19.06 9.51
C TRP A 5 -0.30 -17.57 9.22
N TYR A 6 -0.55 -17.24 7.95
CA TYR A 6 -0.90 -15.88 7.57
C TYR A 6 -2.43 -15.73 7.61
N PRO A 7 -2.99 -14.92 8.53
CA PRO A 7 -4.44 -14.76 8.60
C PRO A 7 -4.99 -14.09 7.35
N THR A 8 -5.93 -14.76 6.69
CA THR A 8 -6.72 -14.23 5.58
C THR A 8 -7.91 -13.43 6.11
N PHE A 9 -8.06 -12.19 5.66
CA PHE A 9 -9.20 -11.34 5.93
C PHE A 9 -10.34 -11.62 4.94
N SER A 10 -10.98 -12.79 5.05
CA SER A 10 -11.93 -13.31 4.05
C SER A 10 -13.21 -12.46 3.86
N LYS A 11 -13.50 -11.55 4.79
CA LYS A 11 -14.70 -10.68 4.78
C LYS A 11 -14.38 -9.18 4.63
N LEU A 12 -13.10 -8.80 4.52
CA LEU A 12 -12.70 -7.40 4.49
C LEU A 12 -12.92 -6.78 3.11
N LYS A 13 -13.88 -5.86 3.02
CA LYS A 13 -14.23 -5.13 1.78
C LYS A 13 -13.61 -3.74 1.69
N THR A 14 -13.41 -3.09 2.82
CA THR A 14 -12.84 -1.74 2.90
C THR A 14 -11.72 -1.75 3.93
N LEU A 15 -10.59 -1.14 3.58
CA LEU A 15 -9.44 -1.01 4.48
C LEU A 15 -8.91 0.42 4.44
N LEU A 16 -8.52 0.92 5.61
CA LEU A 16 -7.80 2.16 5.78
C LEU A 16 -6.52 1.87 6.57
N LEU A 17 -5.37 2.29 6.05
CA LEU A 17 -4.08 2.22 6.74
C LEU A 17 -3.46 3.61 6.86
N GLY A 18 -2.79 3.87 7.98
CA GLY A 18 -1.97 5.07 8.19
C GLY A 18 -0.50 4.83 7.81
N HIS A 19 0.38 5.79 8.13
CA HIS A 19 1.81 5.74 7.78
C HIS A 19 2.56 4.47 8.14
N TRP A 20 2.23 3.83 9.25
CA TRP A 20 2.95 2.64 9.73
C TRP A 20 3.01 1.53 8.67
N CYS A 21 2.09 1.50 7.70
CA CYS A 21 2.10 0.51 6.63
C CYS A 21 3.23 0.70 5.60
N MET A 22 3.95 1.82 5.67
CA MET A 22 5.10 2.18 4.85
C MET A 22 6.44 1.70 5.46
N ASP A 23 6.44 1.31 6.73
CA ASP A 23 7.60 0.76 7.42
C ASP A 23 7.94 -0.65 6.88
N ASP A 24 9.14 -1.14 7.22
CA ASP A 24 9.61 -2.49 6.86
C ASP A 24 9.39 -2.86 5.38
N ASP A 25 9.85 -1.99 4.47
CA ASP A 25 9.68 -2.16 3.02
C ASP A 25 8.23 -2.42 2.60
N PHE A 26 7.29 -1.62 3.14
CA PHE A 26 5.86 -1.70 2.84
C PHE A 26 5.21 -3.02 3.28
N TYR A 27 5.80 -3.76 4.22
CA TYR A 27 5.31 -5.07 4.62
C TYR A 27 3.83 -5.04 5.01
N GLY A 28 3.43 -4.05 5.83
CA GLY A 28 2.04 -3.87 6.23
C GLY A 28 1.11 -3.68 5.04
N LEU A 29 1.43 -2.73 4.14
CA LEU A 29 0.65 -2.47 2.93
C LEU A 29 0.49 -3.74 2.07
N ILE A 30 1.59 -4.41 1.78
CA ILE A 30 1.63 -5.61 0.92
C ILE A 30 0.84 -6.75 1.57
N TYR A 31 0.98 -6.91 2.88
CA TYR A 31 0.31 -7.96 3.63
C TYR A 31 -1.21 -7.88 3.48
N PHE A 32 -1.80 -6.69 3.66
CA PHE A 32 -3.25 -6.55 3.52
C PHE A 32 -3.73 -6.65 2.07
N LEU A 33 -2.95 -6.14 1.10
CA LEU A 33 -3.28 -6.27 -0.32
C LEU A 33 -3.38 -7.75 -0.74
N LYS A 34 -2.49 -8.60 -0.23
CA LYS A 34 -2.43 -10.04 -0.55
C LYS A 34 -3.45 -10.87 0.23
N ASN A 35 -3.69 -10.55 1.50
CA ASN A 35 -4.49 -11.39 2.40
C ASN A 35 -5.98 -10.99 2.49
N SER A 36 -6.46 -10.10 1.62
CA SER A 36 -7.84 -9.60 1.62
C SER A 36 -8.55 -9.92 0.29
N PRO A 37 -9.02 -11.16 0.08
CA PRO A 37 -9.43 -11.65 -1.25
C PRO A 37 -10.68 -11.00 -1.83
N ILE A 38 -11.49 -10.32 -1.01
CA ILE A 38 -12.70 -9.60 -1.44
C ILE A 38 -12.60 -8.09 -1.24
N LEU A 39 -11.38 -7.57 -1.05
CA LEU A 39 -11.16 -6.14 -0.84
C LEU A 39 -11.65 -5.36 -2.06
N GLU A 40 -12.49 -4.36 -1.84
CA GLU A 40 -13.09 -3.49 -2.84
C GLU A 40 -12.52 -2.07 -2.80
N ARG A 41 -12.19 -1.56 -1.60
CA ARG A 41 -11.65 -0.21 -1.40
C ARG A 41 -10.47 -0.22 -0.43
N PHE A 42 -9.40 0.47 -0.83
CA PHE A 42 -8.23 0.71 0.00
C PHE A 42 -8.04 2.22 0.16
N THR A 43 -7.77 2.69 1.38
CA THR A 43 -7.39 4.08 1.66
C THR A 43 -6.07 4.12 2.42
N LEU A 44 -5.10 4.89 1.90
CA LEU A 44 -3.87 5.26 2.59
C LEU A 44 -4.01 6.67 3.16
N GLU A 45 -3.75 6.82 4.45
CA GLU A 45 -3.76 8.08 5.16
C GLU A 45 -2.33 8.50 5.56
N LEU A 46 -1.76 9.41 4.77
CA LEU A 46 -0.35 9.81 4.82
C LEU A 46 -0.21 11.31 5.14
N TYR A 47 -0.63 11.68 6.36
CA TYR A 47 -0.61 13.05 6.93
C TYR A 47 0.73 13.62 7.46
N LYS A 48 1.86 12.96 7.20
CA LYS A 48 3.18 13.27 7.75
C LYS A 48 4.20 13.09 6.64
N PRO A 49 5.16 14.02 6.48
CA PRO A 49 6.28 13.80 5.59
C PRO A 49 6.98 12.50 5.97
N PHE A 50 7.28 11.67 4.97
CA PHE A 50 8.01 10.43 5.21
C PHE A 50 9.50 10.73 5.38
N GLU A 51 9.90 11.12 6.59
CA GLU A 51 11.30 11.49 6.91
C GLU A 51 12.28 10.31 6.76
N HIS A 52 11.77 9.07 6.80
CA HIS A 52 12.56 7.84 6.70
C HIS A 52 12.90 7.39 5.27
N ALA A 53 12.61 8.21 4.25
CA ALA A 53 12.83 7.88 2.84
C ALA A 53 14.31 7.61 2.46
N TYR A 54 15.28 8.08 3.24
CA TYR A 54 16.70 7.98 2.87
C TYR A 54 17.23 6.54 2.82
N GLY A 55 16.68 5.60 3.60
CA GLY A 55 17.04 4.18 3.51
C GLY A 55 16.39 3.47 2.32
N ILE A 56 15.10 3.75 2.09
CA ILE A 56 14.28 3.05 1.09
C ILE A 56 14.56 3.56 -0.35
N MET A 57 14.97 4.83 -0.53
CA MET A 57 15.26 5.40 -1.85
C MET A 57 16.56 4.89 -2.50
N SER A 58 17.44 4.21 -1.76
CA SER A 58 18.68 3.64 -2.32
C SER A 58 18.52 2.24 -2.89
N GLY A 59 17.43 1.54 -2.55
CA GLY A 59 17.16 0.17 -2.97
C GLY A 59 16.18 0.08 -4.14
N THR A 60 16.47 -0.74 -5.14
CA THR A 60 15.44 -1.18 -6.09
C THR A 60 14.48 -2.11 -5.36
N TYR A 61 13.22 -1.70 -5.18
CA TYR A 61 12.19 -2.62 -4.69
C TYR A 61 12.13 -3.85 -5.61
N GLN A 62 12.41 -5.04 -5.06
CA GLN A 62 12.30 -6.31 -5.76
C GLN A 62 11.25 -7.17 -5.04
N PRO A 63 10.06 -7.39 -5.63
CA PRO A 63 9.05 -8.24 -5.03
C PRO A 63 9.58 -9.68 -4.94
N LYS A 64 9.64 -10.23 -3.72
CA LYS A 64 10.03 -11.64 -3.50
C LYS A 64 8.98 -12.62 -4.04
N ASP A 65 7.71 -12.21 -4.06
CA ASP A 65 6.58 -13.01 -4.55
C ASP A 65 5.58 -12.13 -5.32
N GLN A 66 5.23 -12.53 -6.54
CA GLN A 66 4.25 -11.86 -7.41
C GLN A 66 2.81 -12.30 -7.12
N VAL A 67 2.38 -12.20 -5.85
CA VAL A 67 0.97 -12.40 -5.51
C VAL A 67 0.22 -11.10 -5.81
N LEU A 68 -0.80 -11.20 -6.67
CA LEU A 68 -1.62 -10.08 -7.10
C LEU A 68 -2.72 -9.77 -6.08
N VAL A 69 -3.11 -8.50 -6.05
CA VAL A 69 -4.23 -7.99 -5.25
C VAL A 69 -5.58 -8.63 -5.65
N SER A 70 -6.55 -8.55 -4.75
CA SER A 70 -7.95 -8.89 -5.01
C SER A 70 -8.46 -8.29 -6.33
N LYS A 71 -9.00 -9.15 -7.21
CA LYS A 71 -9.73 -8.76 -8.43
C LYS A 71 -10.98 -7.91 -8.16
N HIS A 72 -11.43 -7.84 -6.91
CA HIS A 72 -12.57 -7.05 -6.49
C HIS A 72 -12.19 -5.61 -6.17
N LEU A 73 -10.90 -5.27 -6.17
CA LEU A 73 -10.42 -3.93 -5.88
C LEU A 73 -10.92 -2.96 -6.96
N LYS A 74 -11.67 -1.94 -6.54
CA LYS A 74 -12.29 -0.92 -7.39
C LYS A 74 -11.71 0.47 -7.17
N ALA A 75 -11.13 0.71 -6.00
CA ALA A 75 -10.60 2.01 -5.64
C ALA A 75 -9.43 1.90 -4.65
N PHE A 76 -8.39 2.70 -4.91
CA PHE A 76 -7.24 2.89 -4.05
C PHE A 76 -7.04 4.40 -3.85
N GLU A 77 -7.41 4.91 -2.67
CA GLU A 77 -7.30 6.32 -2.33
C GLU A 77 -6.01 6.59 -1.57
N ILE A 78 -5.25 7.62 -1.99
CA ILE A 78 -4.05 8.09 -1.31
C ILE A 78 -4.32 9.50 -0.80
N ASN A 79 -4.63 9.59 0.48
CA ASN A 79 -4.72 10.85 1.21
C ASN A 79 -3.32 11.26 1.64
N HIS A 80 -2.81 12.39 1.15
CA HIS A 80 -1.43 12.81 1.43
C HIS A 80 -1.28 14.33 1.61
N VAL A 81 -0.13 14.74 2.14
CA VAL A 81 0.33 16.13 2.18
C VAL A 81 1.31 16.35 1.00
N ARG A 82 1.37 17.58 0.46
CA ARG A 82 2.17 17.94 -0.73
C ARG A 82 3.68 17.67 -0.53
N ASP A 83 4.37 17.33 -1.63
CA ASP A 83 5.84 17.17 -1.76
C ASP A 83 6.51 15.94 -1.14
N ASP A 84 6.13 14.77 -1.63
CA ASP A 84 6.58 13.52 -1.07
C ASP A 84 7.29 12.62 -2.10
N LYS A 85 8.63 12.59 -2.00
CA LYS A 85 9.53 11.79 -2.87
C LYS A 85 9.22 10.28 -2.85
N TRP A 86 8.50 9.81 -1.85
CA TRP A 86 8.08 8.42 -1.69
C TRP A 86 6.93 8.01 -2.62
N ILE A 87 6.18 8.96 -3.20
CA ILE A 87 5.03 8.64 -4.07
C ILE A 87 5.47 7.77 -5.25
N HIS A 88 6.59 8.07 -5.89
CA HIS A 88 7.11 7.27 -6.99
C HIS A 88 7.45 5.83 -6.57
N LEU A 89 7.96 5.64 -5.36
CA LEU A 89 8.28 4.33 -4.84
C LEU A 89 7.01 3.55 -4.50
N LEU A 90 6.04 4.19 -3.83
CA LEU A 90 4.74 3.59 -3.54
C LEU A 90 4.06 3.13 -4.83
N LEU A 91 4.03 3.96 -5.88
CA LEU A 91 3.44 3.61 -7.17
C LEU A 91 4.11 2.38 -7.80
N LYS A 92 5.45 2.24 -7.68
CA LYS A 92 6.16 1.04 -8.14
C LYS A 92 5.75 -0.20 -7.34
N VAL A 93 5.64 -0.10 -6.02
CA VAL A 93 5.19 -1.21 -5.16
C VAL A 93 3.76 -1.62 -5.51
N LEU A 94 2.86 -0.65 -5.66
CA LEU A 94 1.46 -0.88 -6.05
C LEU A 94 1.36 -1.58 -7.42
N ALA A 95 2.07 -1.07 -8.42
CA ALA A 95 2.11 -1.68 -9.75
C ALA A 95 2.63 -3.12 -9.72
N SER A 96 3.66 -3.40 -8.91
CA SER A 96 4.22 -4.76 -8.78
C SER A 96 3.25 -5.78 -8.16
N HIS A 97 2.18 -5.31 -7.51
CA HIS A 97 1.13 -6.14 -6.91
C HIS A 97 -0.20 -6.09 -7.67
N GLY A 98 -0.22 -5.53 -8.88
CA GLY A 98 -1.41 -5.47 -9.72
C GLY A 98 -2.41 -4.37 -9.36
N VAL A 99 -1.99 -3.37 -8.58
CA VAL A 99 -2.79 -2.16 -8.39
C VAL A 99 -2.49 -1.20 -9.54
N HIS A 100 -3.40 -1.16 -10.50
CA HIS A 100 -3.27 -0.34 -11.70
C HIS A 100 -3.59 1.14 -11.42
N SER A 101 -2.96 2.04 -12.18
CA SER A 101 -3.06 3.49 -11.98
C SER A 101 -4.48 4.04 -12.08
N GLU A 102 -5.35 3.44 -12.88
CA GLU A 102 -6.75 3.83 -13.04
C GLU A 102 -7.58 3.65 -11.76
N LEU A 103 -7.14 2.78 -10.84
CA LEU A 103 -7.78 2.59 -9.54
C LEU A 103 -7.31 3.61 -8.51
N ILE A 104 -6.19 4.29 -8.77
CA ILE A 104 -5.50 5.15 -7.81
C ILE A 104 -6.04 6.58 -7.92
N LYS A 105 -6.53 7.09 -6.78
CA LYS A 105 -6.96 8.48 -6.64
C LYS A 105 -6.13 9.16 -5.57
N PHE A 106 -5.48 10.26 -5.93
CA PHE A 106 -4.84 11.15 -4.96
C PHE A 106 -5.85 12.15 -4.41
N VAL A 107 -5.80 12.36 -3.11
CA VAL A 107 -6.59 13.37 -2.40
C VAL A 107 -5.62 14.14 -1.51
N GLU A 108 -5.40 15.40 -1.88
CA GLU A 108 -4.59 16.30 -1.06
C GLU A 108 -5.42 16.76 0.14
N LYS A 109 -4.87 16.60 1.35
CA LYS A 109 -5.48 17.16 2.57
C LYS A 109 -4.59 18.25 3.16
N TYR A 110 -5.20 19.37 3.48
CA TYR A 110 -4.56 20.47 4.21
C TYR A 110 -4.65 20.17 5.72
N HIS A 111 -3.56 20.35 6.46
CA HIS A 111 -3.62 20.40 7.93
C HIS A 111 -4.53 21.58 8.32
N SER A 112 -5.62 21.29 9.03
CA SER A 112 -6.48 22.31 9.66
C SER A 112 -5.91 22.74 11.01
#